data_AF-D4DKR3-F1
#
_entry.id   AF-D4DKR3-F1
#
_cell.length_a   1.000
_cell.length_b   1.000
_cell.length_c   1.000
_cell.angle_alpha   90.00
_cell.angle_beta   90.00
_cell.angle_gamma   90.00
#
_symmetry.space_group_name_H-M   'P 1'
#
loop_
_entity.id
_entity.type
_entity.pdbx_description
1 polymer ?
#
loop_
_entity_poly.entity_id
_entity_poly.type
_entity_poly.pdbx_seq_one_letter_code
_entity_poly.pdbx_strand_id
1 'polypeptide(L)'
;MFDSEKPHPILAQIPLTVSPFISLPTATTLPYTYKSIPSSLPPSVTADASGSEKPKYVVSSSGHAAHPADILATCQALADHMKKRQSEGEAAIKEWEESIKQRDLAEKRRVAPGWLDREEKLLQPTHASGQASTEAHQSLLDRPVADQTNKDTSPAIEPRSEGVELDRAFGGLGLK
;
A
#
# COMPACT_ATOMS: atom_id res chain seq x y z
N MET A 1 -54.18 40.25 -5.82
CA MET A 1 -54.37 38.84 -6.24
C MET A 1 -55.69 38.79 -6.99
N PHE A 2 -55.65 38.66 -8.31
CA PHE A 2 -56.84 38.30 -9.07
C PHE A 2 -56.93 36.78 -9.04
N ASP A 3 -57.94 36.24 -8.37
CA ASP A 3 -58.21 34.81 -8.38
C ASP A 3 -58.63 34.41 -9.80
N SER A 4 -57.70 33.85 -10.57
CA SER A 4 -57.93 33.47 -11.97
C SER A 4 -58.99 32.37 -12.13
N GLU A 5 -59.38 31.72 -11.03
CA GLU A 5 -60.37 30.63 -11.01
C GLU A 5 -61.80 31.11 -10.75
N LYS A 6 -62.02 32.40 -10.43
CA LYS A 6 -63.36 32.95 -10.19
C LYS A 6 -63.71 33.99 -11.26
N PRO A 7 -64.82 33.80 -12.01
CA PRO A 7 -65.23 34.77 -13.01
C PRO A 7 -65.62 36.09 -12.34
N HIS A 8 -65.26 37.21 -12.99
CA HIS A 8 -65.53 38.55 -12.49
C HIS A 8 -67.05 38.81 -12.39
N PRO A 9 -67.56 39.42 -11.29
CA PRO A 9 -68.99 39.52 -11.02
C PRO A 9 -69.77 40.29 -12.10
N ILE A 10 -69.14 41.26 -12.76
CA ILE A 10 -69.75 42.01 -13.89
C ILE A 10 -69.90 41.12 -15.14
N LEU A 11 -68.95 40.21 -15.40
CA LEU A 11 -69.02 39.28 -16.53
C LEU A 11 -70.10 38.20 -16.33
N ALA A 12 -70.49 37.92 -15.09
CA ALA A 12 -71.58 37.00 -14.78
C ALA A 12 -72.98 37.59 -15.07
N GLN A 13 -73.10 38.91 -15.19
CA GLN A 13 -74.40 39.60 -15.41
C GLN A 13 -74.75 39.74 -16.89
N ILE A 14 -73.78 39.54 -17.79
CA ILE A 14 -74.00 39.66 -19.23
C ILE A 14 -74.32 38.27 -19.78
N PRO A 15 -75.50 38.06 -20.40
CA PRO A 15 -75.78 36.80 -21.07
C PRO A 15 -74.79 36.62 -22.20
N LEU A 16 -73.99 35.54 -22.14
CA LEU A 16 -73.08 35.16 -23.21
C LEU A 16 -73.92 34.67 -24.40
N THR A 17 -74.32 35.60 -25.28
CA THR A 17 -75.04 35.26 -26.50
C THR A 17 -74.07 34.58 -27.46
N VAL A 18 -74.08 33.25 -27.43
CA VAL A 18 -73.34 32.45 -28.40
C VAL A 18 -74.15 32.40 -29.69
N SER A 19 -73.54 32.85 -30.79
CA SER A 19 -74.13 32.69 -32.13
C SER A 19 -74.33 31.19 -32.41
N PRO A 20 -75.51 30.74 -32.85
CA PRO A 20 -75.76 29.33 -33.17
C PRO A 20 -74.92 28.81 -34.34
N PHE A 21 -74.25 29.70 -35.07
CA PHE A 21 -73.35 29.37 -36.18
C PHE A 21 -71.87 29.27 -35.76
N ILE A 22 -71.55 29.49 -34.48
CA ILE A 22 -70.19 29.39 -33.95
C ILE A 22 -70.10 28.17 -33.04
N SER A 23 -69.34 27.17 -33.49
CA SER A 23 -68.99 26.02 -32.68
C SER A 23 -67.84 26.41 -31.75
N LEU A 24 -68.13 26.59 -30.46
CA LEU A 24 -67.06 26.77 -29.48
C LEU A 24 -66.30 25.45 -29.32
N PRO A 25 -64.97 25.49 -29.17
CA PRO A 25 -64.21 24.30 -28.81
C PRO A 25 -64.73 23.76 -27.48
N THR A 26 -65.26 22.54 -27.50
CA THR A 26 -65.71 21.83 -26.30
C THR A 26 -64.49 21.33 -25.52
N ALA A 27 -64.52 21.49 -24.20
CA ALA A 27 -63.46 20.99 -23.33
C ALA A 27 -63.37 19.46 -23.46
N THR A 28 -62.20 18.96 -23.83
CA THR A 28 -61.97 17.53 -23.99
C THR A 28 -62.07 16.85 -22.63
N THR A 29 -63.04 15.96 -22.45
CA THR A 29 -63.15 15.17 -21.22
C THR A 29 -62.14 14.05 -21.25
N LEU A 30 -61.46 13.82 -20.13
CA LEU A 30 -60.55 12.70 -19.99
C LEU A 30 -61.34 11.37 -20.09
N PRO A 31 -60.81 10.34 -20.77
CA PRO A 31 -61.46 9.03 -20.84
C PRO A 31 -61.69 8.43 -19.44
N TYR A 32 -62.68 7.55 -19.30
CA TYR A 32 -62.97 6.85 -18.04
C TYR A 32 -61.79 5.96 -17.56
N THR A 33 -60.86 5.63 -18.45
CA THR A 33 -59.63 4.90 -18.14
C THR A 33 -58.47 5.80 -17.70
N TYR A 34 -58.70 7.12 -17.59
CA TYR A 34 -57.66 8.06 -17.19
C TYR A 34 -57.26 7.82 -15.73
N LYS A 35 -56.01 7.42 -15.54
CA LYS A 35 -55.38 7.30 -14.22
C LYS A 35 -54.49 8.53 -13.99
N SER A 36 -54.84 9.38 -13.03
CA SER A 36 -53.94 10.45 -12.62
C SER A 36 -52.75 9.86 -11.89
N ILE A 37 -51.57 9.99 -12.47
CA ILE A 37 -50.33 9.68 -11.76
C ILE A 37 -50.02 10.82 -10.78
N PRO A 38 -49.51 10.52 -9.57
CA PRO A 38 -49.03 11.55 -8.65
C PRO A 38 -47.94 12.38 -9.34
N SER A 39 -48.03 13.70 -9.26
CA SER A 39 -46.98 14.63 -9.71
C SER A 39 -45.74 14.61 -8.81
N SER A 40 -45.75 13.79 -7.75
CA SER A 40 -44.58 13.58 -6.92
C SER A 40 -43.56 12.76 -7.70
N LEU A 41 -42.41 13.38 -7.96
CA LEU A 41 -41.23 12.69 -8.48
C LEU A 41 -41.00 11.41 -7.65
N PRO A 42 -40.64 10.29 -8.30
CA PRO A 42 -40.25 9.09 -7.57
C PRO A 42 -39.10 9.43 -6.60
N PRO A 43 -39.05 8.79 -5.41
CA PRO A 43 -37.99 9.03 -4.45
C PRO A 43 -36.64 8.82 -5.12
N SER A 44 -35.74 9.80 -5.00
CA SER A 44 -34.42 9.75 -5.61
C SER A 44 -33.66 8.52 -5.10
N VAL A 45 -33.11 7.72 -6.02
CA VAL A 45 -32.31 6.51 -5.75
C VAL A 45 -31.12 6.78 -4.81
N THR A 46 -30.74 8.04 -4.63
CA THR A 46 -29.65 8.49 -3.78
C THR A 46 -30.05 8.82 -2.34
N ALA A 47 -31.35 8.85 -2.03
CA ALA A 47 -31.85 9.08 -0.68
C ALA A 47 -31.85 7.75 0.09
N ASP A 48 -30.71 7.46 0.70
CA ASP A 48 -30.61 6.39 1.68
C ASP A 48 -31.66 6.63 2.79
N ALA A 49 -32.46 5.63 3.13
CA ALA A 49 -33.55 5.74 4.13
C ALA A 49 -33.06 6.11 5.54
N SER A 50 -31.73 6.16 5.73
CA SER A 50 -31.03 6.51 6.96
C SER A 50 -30.77 8.01 7.14
N GLY A 51 -31.14 8.87 6.18
CA GLY A 51 -30.97 10.33 6.34
C GLY A 51 -29.50 10.78 6.42
N SER A 52 -28.56 10.06 5.80
CA SER A 52 -27.16 10.50 5.74
C SER A 52 -27.04 11.73 4.85
N GLU A 53 -26.39 12.80 5.35
CA GLU A 53 -26.22 14.07 4.62
C GLU A 53 -25.50 13.93 3.27
N LYS A 54 -24.76 12.84 3.06
CA LYS A 54 -24.00 12.57 1.84
C LYS A 54 -24.67 11.45 1.03
N PRO A 55 -25.17 11.74 -0.19
CA PRO A 55 -25.75 10.72 -1.06
C PRO A 55 -24.70 9.71 -1.53
N LYS A 56 -25.01 8.42 -1.43
CA LYS A 56 -24.12 7.34 -1.85
C LYS A 56 -24.31 7.08 -3.35
N TYR A 57 -23.41 7.64 -4.17
CA TYR A 57 -23.49 7.53 -5.63
C TYR A 57 -22.87 6.25 -6.19
N VAL A 58 -21.92 5.65 -5.46
CA VAL A 58 -21.17 4.50 -5.94
C VAL A 58 -21.64 3.27 -5.19
N VAL A 59 -22.23 2.32 -5.90
CA VAL A 59 -22.64 1.02 -5.35
C VAL A 59 -21.71 -0.04 -5.92
N SER A 60 -21.00 -0.75 -5.05
CA SER A 60 -20.21 -1.91 -5.42
C SER A 60 -21.12 -3.14 -5.56
N SER A 61 -20.72 -4.10 -6.40
CA SER A 61 -21.39 -5.41 -6.53
C SER A 61 -21.44 -6.19 -5.21
N SER A 62 -20.55 -5.87 -4.27
CA SER A 62 -20.55 -6.41 -2.90
C SER A 62 -21.63 -5.82 -1.98
N GLY A 63 -22.44 -4.87 -2.46
CA GLY A 63 -23.48 -4.19 -1.68
C GLY A 63 -22.96 -3.01 -0.85
N HIS A 64 -21.68 -2.67 -0.94
CA HIS A 64 -21.15 -1.46 -0.30
C HIS A 64 -21.48 -0.22 -1.14
N ALA A 65 -22.25 0.71 -0.57
CA ALA A 65 -22.56 1.98 -1.19
C ALA A 65 -21.83 3.12 -0.47
N ALA A 66 -21.07 3.93 -1.21
CA ALA A 66 -20.24 5.00 -0.65
C ALA A 66 -20.37 6.30 -1.44
N HIS A 67 -20.04 7.41 -0.79
CA HIS A 67 -19.86 8.70 -1.44
C HIS A 67 -18.44 8.76 -2.05
N PRO A 68 -18.24 9.35 -3.25
CA PRO A 68 -16.94 9.41 -3.90
C PRO A 68 -15.84 10.07 -3.06
N ALA A 69 -16.18 11.09 -2.25
CA ALA A 69 -15.22 11.71 -1.33
C ALA A 69 -14.69 10.73 -0.27
N ASP A 70 -15.52 9.81 0.22
CA ASP A 70 -15.10 8.84 1.23
C ASP A 70 -14.20 7.76 0.60
N ILE A 71 -14.43 7.42 -0.67
CA ILE A 71 -13.56 6.53 -1.46
C ILE A 71 -12.19 7.19 -1.65
N LEU A 72 -12.14 8.47 -2.03
CA LEU A 72 -10.89 9.20 -2.18
C LEU A 72 -10.12 9.28 -0.86
N ALA A 73 -10.79 9.57 0.24
CA ALA A 73 -10.18 9.58 1.57
C ALA A 73 -9.59 8.21 1.93
N THR A 74 -10.31 7.13 1.62
CA THR A 74 -9.84 5.75 1.84
C THR A 74 -8.60 5.44 0.99
N CYS A 75 -8.60 5.83 -0.29
CA CYS A 75 -7.44 5.64 -1.17
C CYS A 75 -6.21 6.43 -0.69
N GLN A 76 -6.41 7.67 -0.24
CA GLN A 76 -5.32 8.50 0.31
C GLN A 76 -4.76 7.90 1.60
N ALA A 77 -5.63 7.52 2.54
CA ALA A 77 -5.22 6.86 3.77
C ALA A 77 -4.42 5.57 3.51
N LEU A 78 -4.85 4.78 2.51
CA LEU A 78 -4.12 3.58 2.09
C LEU A 78 -2.73 3.93 1.51
N ALA A 79 -2.66 4.94 0.65
CA ALA A 79 -1.39 5.37 0.06
C ALA A 79 -0.39 5.85 1.14
N ASP A 80 -0.86 6.60 2.12
CA ASP A 80 -0.03 7.08 3.23
C ASP A 80 0.42 5.93 4.13
N HIS A 81 -0.46 4.95 4.39
CA HIS A 81 -0.09 3.74 5.13
C HIS A 81 0.98 2.92 4.39
N MET A 82 0.87 2.76 3.07
CA MET A 82 1.88 2.05 2.28
C MET A 82 3.24 2.77 2.31
N LYS A 83 3.25 4.10 2.18
CA LYS A 83 4.49 4.90 2.31
C LYS A 83 5.12 4.76 3.69
N LYS A 84 4.30 4.82 4.75
CA LYS A 84 4.77 4.61 6.12
C LYS A 84 5.44 3.24 6.27
N ARG A 85 4.77 2.16 5.82
CA ARG A 85 5.31 0.79 5.87
C ARG A 85 6.62 0.65 5.09
N GLN A 86 6.73 1.30 3.93
CA GLN A 86 7.97 1.33 3.17
C GLN A 86 9.09 2.02 3.95
N SER A 87 8.83 3.22 4.49
CA SER A 87 9.83 3.98 5.26
C SER A 87 10.29 3.26 6.53
N GLU A 88 9.37 2.57 7.22
CA GLU A 88 9.69 1.74 8.39
C GLU A 88 10.57 0.55 8.01
N GLY A 89 10.27 -0.11 6.89
CA GLY A 89 11.09 -1.20 6.37
C GLY A 89 12.49 -0.73 5.98
N GLU A 90 12.61 0.39 5.27
CA GLU A 90 13.90 0.98 4.90
C GLU A 90 14.71 1.41 6.13
N ALA A 91 14.07 1.96 7.15
CA ALA A 91 14.72 2.32 8.41
C ALA A 91 15.21 1.07 9.17
N ALA A 92 14.40 0.02 9.24
CA ALA A 92 14.78 -1.23 9.90
C ALA A 92 15.97 -1.92 9.22
N ILE A 93 16.03 -1.89 7.89
CA ILE A 93 17.18 -2.42 7.14
C ILE A 93 18.44 -1.62 7.45
N LYS A 94 18.37 -0.28 7.45
CA LYS A 94 19.51 0.58 7.78
C LYS A 94 20.01 0.36 9.20
N GLU A 95 19.10 0.29 10.17
CA GLU A 95 19.44 0.00 11.57
C GLU A 95 20.10 -1.37 11.70
N TRP A 96 19.58 -2.39 11.00
CA TRP A 96 20.18 -3.72 10.99
C TRP A 96 21.60 -3.71 10.40
N GLU A 97 21.80 -3.05 9.25
CA GLU A 97 23.13 -2.89 8.64
C GLU A 97 24.12 -2.14 9.55
N GLU A 98 23.68 -1.07 10.20
CA GLU A 98 24.49 -0.32 11.16
C GLU A 98 24.85 -1.17 12.37
N SER A 99 23.93 -2.00 12.87
CA SER A 99 24.20 -2.91 13.99
C SER A 99 25.25 -3.97 13.62
N ILE A 100 25.25 -4.47 12.38
CA ILE A 100 26.28 -5.39 11.87
C ILE A 100 27.62 -4.66 11.81
N LYS A 101 27.66 -3.48 11.18
CA LYS A 101 28.89 -2.67 11.10
C LYS A 101 29.47 -2.38 12.49
N GLN A 102 28.63 -2.04 13.47
CA GLN A 102 29.06 -1.79 14.84
C GLN A 102 29.63 -3.04 15.52
N ARG A 103 28.98 -4.21 15.35
CA ARG A 103 29.47 -5.49 15.88
C ARG A 103 30.81 -5.86 15.26
N ASP A 104 30.93 -5.75 13.95
CA ASP A 104 32.17 -6.05 13.22
C ASP A 104 33.29 -5.10 13.63
N LEU A 105 32.99 -3.81 13.82
CA LEU A 105 33.96 -2.84 14.34
C LEU A 105 34.36 -3.17 15.78
N ALA A 106 33.43 -3.57 16.64
CA ALA A 106 33.73 -3.98 18.01
C ALA A 106 34.58 -5.24 18.05
N GLU A 107 34.30 -6.23 17.20
CA GLU A 107 35.12 -7.43 17.06
C GLU A 107 36.53 -7.09 16.55
N LYS A 108 36.66 -6.24 15.53
CA LYS A 108 37.97 -5.76 15.05
C LYS A 108 38.74 -5.01 16.12
N ARG A 109 38.06 -4.15 16.89
CA ARG A 109 38.65 -3.44 18.05
C ARG A 109 39.07 -4.40 19.16
N ARG A 110 38.34 -5.48 19.36
CA ARG A 110 38.70 -6.53 20.34
C ARG A 110 39.93 -7.31 19.88
N VAL A 111 40.00 -7.67 18.60
CA VAL A 111 41.12 -8.45 18.03
C VAL A 111 42.39 -7.61 17.97
N ALA A 112 42.29 -6.33 17.60
CA ALA A 112 43.44 -5.44 17.47
C ALA A 112 43.15 -4.08 18.14
N PRO A 113 43.23 -4.00 19.47
CA PRO A 113 43.01 -2.76 20.20
C PRO A 113 44.04 -1.71 19.79
N GLY A 114 43.57 -0.53 19.37
CA GLY A 114 44.42 0.60 18.99
C GLY A 114 45.08 0.51 17.61
N TRP A 115 44.91 -0.58 16.85
CA TRP A 115 45.40 -0.70 15.47
C TRP A 115 44.44 -0.06 14.45
N LEU A 116 43.12 -0.11 14.71
CA LEU A 116 42.11 0.41 13.79
C LEU A 116 41.92 1.94 13.89
N ASP A 117 42.11 2.51 15.09
CA ASP A 117 41.80 3.91 15.40
C ASP A 117 43.04 4.83 15.40
N ARG A 118 44.26 4.30 15.19
CA ARG A 118 45.50 5.08 15.13
C ARG A 118 46.06 5.10 13.72
N GLU A 119 46.56 6.26 13.30
CA GLU A 119 47.16 6.45 11.96
C GLU A 119 48.62 5.99 11.90
N GLU A 120 49.25 5.79 13.05
CA GLU A 120 50.62 5.28 13.18
C GLU A 120 50.65 3.77 12.90
N LYS A 121 50.92 3.41 11.64
CA LYS A 121 51.19 2.04 11.24
C LYS A 121 52.69 1.78 11.30
N LEU A 122 53.07 0.60 11.78
CA LEU A 122 54.48 0.17 11.73
C LEU A 122 54.95 0.16 10.27
N LEU A 123 56.08 0.80 10.01
CA LEU A 123 56.74 0.78 8.71
C LEU A 123 57.09 -0.68 8.36
N GLN A 124 56.48 -1.18 7.28
CA GLN A 124 56.86 -2.47 6.72
C GLN A 124 58.10 -2.28 5.86
N PRO A 125 59.12 -3.16 5.98
CA PRO A 125 60.25 -3.15 5.07
C PRO A 125 59.76 -3.37 3.64
N THR A 126 59.96 -2.40 2.76
CA THR A 126 59.82 -2.63 1.32
C THR A 126 60.99 -3.50 0.88
N HIS A 127 60.72 -4.72 0.42
CA HIS A 127 61.75 -5.53 -0.20
C HIS A 127 62.22 -4.83 -1.48
N ALA A 128 63.48 -4.38 -1.47
CA ALA A 128 64.15 -3.87 -2.65
C ALA A 128 64.48 -5.06 -3.57
N SER A 129 63.47 -5.62 -4.23
CA SER A 129 63.65 -6.46 -5.41
C SER A 129 62.68 -5.97 -6.47
N GLY A 130 63.24 -5.42 -7.54
CA GLY A 130 62.48 -4.88 -8.64
C GLY A 130 61.48 -5.88 -9.22
N GLN A 131 60.36 -5.32 -9.68
CA GLN A 131 59.41 -5.87 -10.64
C GLN A 131 58.62 -7.13 -10.23
N ALA A 132 57.34 -6.87 -9.97
CA ALA A 132 56.18 -7.68 -10.33
C ALA A 132 56.07 -9.12 -9.80
N SER A 133 55.22 -9.30 -8.78
CA SER A 133 54.14 -10.28 -8.85
C SER A 133 53.08 -10.00 -7.79
N THR A 134 51.84 -9.85 -8.26
CA THR A 134 50.63 -10.11 -7.50
C THR A 134 50.68 -11.57 -7.00
N GLU A 135 50.10 -11.81 -5.82
CA GLU A 135 49.74 -13.12 -5.22
C GLU A 135 50.62 -13.68 -4.09
N ALA A 136 49.89 -14.00 -3.01
CA ALA A 136 50.20 -14.95 -1.94
C ALA A 136 51.37 -14.64 -0.98
N HIS A 137 51.03 -13.92 0.09
CA HIS A 137 51.69 -14.07 1.39
C HIS A 137 51.61 -15.55 1.84
N GLN A 138 52.61 -16.36 1.52
CA GLN A 138 52.80 -17.64 2.19
C GLN A 138 53.52 -17.38 3.52
N SER A 139 52.79 -17.54 4.61
CA SER A 139 53.32 -17.46 5.98
C SER A 139 54.21 -18.67 6.24
N LEU A 140 55.38 -18.45 6.85
CA LEU A 140 56.44 -19.45 7.12
C LEU A 140 55.96 -20.63 7.99
N LEU A 141 54.78 -20.54 8.59
CA LEU A 141 54.12 -21.58 9.39
C LEU A 141 53.31 -22.60 8.57
N ASP A 142 53.06 -22.35 7.29
CA ASP A 142 52.22 -23.21 6.43
C ASP A 142 53.02 -24.29 5.67
N ARG A 143 54.20 -24.64 6.20
CA ARG A 143 55.04 -25.70 5.63
C ARG A 143 54.47 -27.06 6.07
N PRO A 144 53.96 -27.91 5.16
CA PRO A 144 53.44 -29.21 5.57
C PRO A 144 54.59 -30.10 6.04
N VAL A 145 54.58 -30.43 7.33
CA VAL A 145 55.44 -31.47 7.91
C VAL A 145 54.83 -32.81 7.51
N ALA A 146 55.35 -33.40 6.44
CA ALA A 146 55.07 -34.77 6.10
C ALA A 146 55.71 -35.69 7.16
N ASP A 147 54.84 -36.52 7.74
CA ASP A 147 55.11 -37.86 8.27
C ASP A 147 55.93 -37.96 9.57
N GLN A 148 55.24 -37.82 10.71
CA GLN A 148 55.57 -38.60 11.91
C GLN A 148 54.30 -39.07 12.62
N THR A 149 54.16 -40.38 12.63
CA THR A 149 53.19 -41.18 13.36
C THR A 149 53.24 -40.88 14.85
N ASN A 150 52.14 -40.41 15.44
CA ASN A 150 51.76 -40.81 16.80
C ASN A 150 50.29 -40.48 17.10
N LYS A 151 49.68 -41.47 17.72
CA LYS A 151 48.26 -41.59 18.05
C LYS A 151 48.01 -40.89 19.38
N ASP A 152 47.41 -39.71 19.34
CA ASP A 152 46.75 -39.13 20.52
C ASP A 152 45.39 -38.56 20.13
N THR A 153 44.36 -39.13 20.75
CA THR A 153 42.95 -38.81 20.62
C THR A 153 42.69 -37.36 21.02
N SER A 154 42.30 -36.54 20.06
CA SER A 154 41.53 -35.32 20.27
C SER A 154 40.56 -35.23 19.09
N PRO A 155 39.25 -35.07 19.27
CA PRO A 155 38.35 -34.91 18.14
C PRO A 155 38.70 -33.57 17.49
N ALA A 156 39.37 -33.64 16.34
CA ALA A 156 39.54 -32.51 15.45
C ALA A 156 38.15 -31.98 15.11
N ILE A 157 37.86 -30.74 15.52
CA ILE A 157 36.74 -29.99 14.99
C ILE A 157 37.13 -29.73 13.52
N GLU A 158 36.70 -30.60 12.61
CA GLU A 158 36.72 -30.26 11.19
C GLU A 158 35.91 -28.97 11.02
N PRO A 159 36.30 -28.06 10.11
CA PRO A 159 35.49 -26.89 9.79
C PRO A 159 34.16 -27.40 9.22
N ARG A 160 33.15 -27.49 10.08
CA ARG A 160 31.82 -27.95 9.70
C ARG A 160 31.29 -26.95 8.69
N SER A 161 31.11 -27.42 7.46
CA SER A 161 30.54 -26.62 6.39
C SER A 161 29.11 -26.26 6.78
N GLU A 162 28.93 -25.03 7.25
CA GLU A 162 27.65 -24.47 7.72
C GLU A 162 26.54 -24.66 6.69
N GLY A 163 26.89 -24.61 5.40
CA GLY A 163 25.95 -24.88 4.30
C GLY A 163 25.34 -26.28 4.31
N VAL A 164 26.08 -27.30 4.75
CA VAL A 164 25.57 -28.69 4.85
C VAL A 164 24.65 -28.85 6.06
N GLU A 165 24.91 -28.14 7.17
CA GLU A 165 24.00 -28.13 8.33
C GLU A 165 22.70 -27.41 8.02
N LEU A 166 22.76 -26.31 7.25
CA LEU A 166 21.57 -25.61 6.77
C LEU A 166 20.75 -26.45 5.78
N ASP A 167 21.39 -27.15 4.84
CA ASP A 167 20.69 -28.05 3.91
C ASP A 167 20.07 -29.25 4.64
N ARG A 168 20.71 -29.75 5.70
CA ARG A 168 20.13 -30.80 6.56
C ARG A 168 18.94 -30.31 7.38
N ALA A 169 18.98 -29.08 7.88
CA ALA A 169 17.92 -28.50 8.70
C ALA A 169 16.71 -28.04 7.85
N PHE A 170 16.96 -27.53 6.64
CA PHE A 170 15.94 -26.86 5.84
C PHE A 170 15.66 -27.51 4.47
N GLY A 171 16.57 -28.32 3.93
CA GLY A 171 16.41 -28.99 2.62
C GLY A 171 15.29 -30.04 2.57
N GLY A 172 14.73 -30.42 3.72
CA GLY A 172 13.56 -31.29 3.83
C GLY A 172 12.21 -30.56 3.88
N LEU A 173 12.17 -29.23 3.92
CA LEU A 173 10.91 -28.46 3.89
C LEU A 173 10.36 -28.40 2.46
N GLY A 174 9.70 -29.49 2.05
CA GLY A 174 8.85 -29.52 0.87
C GLY A 174 7.65 -28.58 1.06
N LEU A 175 7.86 -27.29 0.87
CA LEU A 175 6.81 -26.28 0.73
C LEU A 175 6.09 -26.56 -0.60
N LYS A 176 4.88 -27.12 -0.50
CA LYS A 176 3.88 -27.18 -1.57
C LYS A 176 3.03 -25.91 -1.56
#